data_AF-A0ABD1E6A3-F1
#
_entry.id   AF-A0ABD1E6A3-F1
#
_cell.length_a   1.000
_cell.length_b   1.000
_cell.length_c   1.000
_cell.angle_alpha   90.00
_cell.angle_beta   90.00
_cell.angle_gamma   90.00
#
_symmetry.space_group_name_H-M   'P 1'
#
loop_
_entity.id
_entity.type
_entity.pdbx_description
1 polymer ?
#
loop_
_entity_poly.entity_id
_entity_poly.type
_entity_poly.pdbx_seq_one_letter_code
_entity_poly.pdbx_strand_id
1 'polypeptide(L)'
;MTEEGFVKGQSDNLPRVDMFMITNFIRNTDSFALAEVRGVKADKSGRQSYGDAAVGWVQVRRENKICTIRAKITPEHNVRKKQYGIICNINEELESVVDVQCHDCAASSGIKNI
;
A
#
# COMPACT_ATOMS: atom_id res chain seq x y z
N MET A 1 -13.06 -9.35 11.51
CA MET A 1 -13.45 -10.52 10.70
C MET A 1 -12.87 -10.30 9.32
N THR A 2 -12.12 -11.25 8.77
CA THR A 2 -11.55 -11.13 7.42
C THR A 2 -12.62 -11.35 6.37
N GLU A 3 -12.37 -10.83 5.17
CA GLU A 3 -13.22 -11.10 4.01
C GLU A 3 -13.07 -12.54 3.51
N GLU A 4 -14.04 -13.01 2.73
CA GLU A 4 -14.06 -14.37 2.20
C GLU A 4 -12.82 -14.64 1.32
N GLY A 5 -12.09 -15.72 1.63
CA GLY A 5 -10.81 -16.04 0.99
C GLY A 5 -9.61 -15.24 1.48
N PHE A 6 -9.77 -14.35 2.47
CA PHE A 6 -8.67 -13.64 3.12
C PHE A 6 -8.34 -14.20 4.50
N VAL A 7 -7.05 -14.32 4.78
CA VAL A 7 -6.50 -14.66 6.10
C VAL A 7 -5.97 -13.41 6.79
N LYS A 8 -5.95 -13.41 8.13
CA LYS A 8 -5.38 -12.29 8.89
C LYS A 8 -3.88 -12.18 8.58
N GLY A 9 -3.38 -10.98 8.30
CA GLY A 9 -1.96 -10.74 8.11
C GLY A 9 -1.18 -11.03 9.39
N GLN A 10 -0.12 -11.83 9.28
CA GLN A 10 0.79 -12.26 10.34
C GLN A 10 2.23 -12.21 9.78
N SER A 11 3.23 -12.12 10.65
CA SER A 11 4.63 -11.98 10.23
C SER A 11 5.14 -13.14 9.37
N ASP A 12 4.52 -14.30 9.46
CA ASP A 12 4.85 -15.52 8.72
C ASP A 12 4.08 -15.68 7.40
N ASN A 13 3.08 -14.84 7.12
CA ASN A 13 2.24 -14.96 5.92
C ASN A 13 2.23 -13.71 5.02
N LEU A 14 3.09 -12.73 5.32
CA LEU A 14 3.32 -11.58 4.46
C LEU A 14 4.29 -11.93 3.32
N PRO A 15 4.08 -11.38 2.11
CA PRO A 15 5.03 -11.56 1.02
C PRO A 15 6.32 -10.80 1.32
N ARG A 16 7.43 -11.30 0.79
CA ARG A 16 8.70 -10.59 0.86
C ARG A 16 8.65 -9.40 -0.09
N VAL A 17 8.97 -8.21 0.43
CA VAL A 17 9.08 -6.98 -0.37
C VAL A 17 10.43 -6.36 -0.08
N ASP A 18 11.26 -6.24 -1.11
CA ASP A 18 12.58 -5.62 -1.03
C ASP A 18 12.58 -4.20 -1.63
N MET A 19 13.57 -3.40 -1.24
CA MET A 19 13.82 -2.03 -1.74
C MET A 19 13.89 -1.98 -3.27
N PHE A 20 14.45 -3.01 -3.92
CA PHE A 20 14.49 -3.09 -5.38
C PHE A 20 13.09 -3.22 -6.00
N MET A 21 12.20 -4.01 -5.38
CA MET A 21 10.82 -4.17 -5.83
C MET A 21 10.08 -2.83 -5.75
N ILE A 22 10.24 -2.14 -4.62
CA ILE A 22 9.65 -0.82 -4.38
C ILE A 22 10.19 0.20 -5.39
N THR A 23 11.50 0.24 -5.59
CA THR A 23 12.16 1.18 -6.51
C THR A 23 11.72 0.93 -7.95
N ASN A 24 11.64 -0.34 -8.37
CA ASN A 24 11.18 -0.72 -9.70
C ASN A 24 9.72 -0.32 -9.92
N PHE A 25 8.85 -0.55 -8.94
CA PHE A 25 7.46 -0.13 -8.99
C PHE A 25 7.30 1.40 -9.10
N ILE A 26 7.99 2.16 -8.24
CA ILE A 26 7.96 3.64 -8.28
C ILE A 26 8.47 4.17 -9.62
N ARG A 27 9.50 3.54 -10.20
CA ARG A 27 10.06 3.94 -11.50
C ARG A 27 9.09 3.69 -12.65
N ASN A 28 8.36 2.58 -12.61
CA ASN A 28 7.49 2.13 -13.70
C ASN A 28 6.03 2.60 -13.56
N THR A 29 5.71 3.35 -12.51
CA THR A 29 4.35 3.85 -12.27
C THR A 29 4.27 5.34 -12.58
N ASP A 30 3.52 5.70 -13.63
CA ASP A 30 3.40 7.08 -14.12
C ASP A 30 2.89 8.07 -13.05
N SER A 31 2.07 7.60 -12.10
CA SER A 31 1.54 8.41 -11.00
C SER A 31 2.60 8.87 -9.99
N PHE A 32 3.78 8.23 -9.94
CA PHE A 32 4.91 8.62 -9.10
C PHE A 32 6.05 9.32 -9.88
N ALA A 33 5.93 9.38 -11.21
CA ALA A 33 6.87 10.07 -12.10
C ALA A 33 6.64 11.59 -12.13
N LEU A 34 5.53 12.09 -11.57
CA LEU A 34 5.25 13.51 -11.44
C LEU A 34 6.24 14.20 -10.48
N ALA A 35 6.92 15.24 -10.97
CA ALA A 35 7.92 15.99 -10.21
C ALA A 35 7.37 16.58 -8.90
N GLU A 36 6.06 16.84 -8.82
CA GLU A 36 5.37 17.39 -7.64
C GLU A 36 5.14 16.35 -6.52
N VAL A 37 5.19 15.05 -6.85
CA VAL A 37 4.96 13.94 -5.90
C VAL A 37 6.30 13.32 -5.45
N ARG A 38 7.38 13.55 -6.21
CA ARG A 38 8.74 13.12 -5.88
C ARG A 38 9.24 13.81 -4.61
N GLY A 39 9.44 13.03 -3.56
CA GLY A 39 10.13 13.45 -2.33
C GLY A 39 9.20 13.65 -1.14
N VAL A 40 8.13 14.44 -1.26
CA VAL A 40 7.36 14.86 -0.07
C VAL A 40 6.60 13.71 0.61
N LYS A 41 6.09 12.73 -0.15
CA LYS A 41 5.36 11.59 0.41
C LYS A 41 6.28 10.41 0.77
N ALA A 42 7.37 10.22 0.05
CA ALA A 42 8.34 9.16 0.34
C ALA A 42 9.12 9.46 1.63
N ASP A 43 9.54 10.71 1.83
CA ASP A 43 10.29 11.16 3.01
C ASP A 43 9.42 11.13 4.30
N LYS A 44 8.13 11.47 4.16
CA LYS A 44 7.16 11.44 5.27
C LYS A 44 6.73 10.02 5.65
N SER A 45 6.46 9.16 4.65
CA SER A 45 6.05 7.76 4.90
C SER A 45 7.17 6.87 5.43
N GLY A 46 8.44 7.26 5.24
CA GLY A 46 9.62 6.53 5.74
C GLY A 46 9.94 6.78 7.21
N ARG A 47 9.16 7.61 7.92
CA ARG A 47 9.37 7.88 9.34
C ARG A 47 9.09 6.64 10.18
N GLN A 48 10.13 6.15 10.86
CA GLN A 48 10.07 4.96 11.73
C GLN A 48 8.95 5.05 12.78
N SER A 49 8.62 6.26 13.26
CA SER A 49 7.56 6.49 14.26
C SER A 49 6.12 6.32 13.72
N TYR A 50 5.94 6.27 12.40
CA TYR A 50 4.61 6.15 11.76
C TYR A 50 4.22 4.69 11.49
N GLY A 51 5.21 3.81 11.29
CA GLY A 51 5.00 2.43 10.82
C GLY A 51 4.04 1.61 11.68
N ASP A 52 4.22 1.61 13.00
CA ASP A 52 3.45 0.73 13.89
C ASP A 52 2.11 1.33 14.34
N ALA A 53 2.00 2.66 14.48
CA ALA A 53 0.77 3.30 14.95
C ALA A 53 -0.28 3.51 13.84
N ALA A 54 0.14 3.46 12.56
CA ALA A 54 -0.71 3.78 11.43
C ALA A 54 -1.43 2.55 10.83
N VAL A 55 -0.90 1.34 11.03
CA VAL A 55 -1.45 0.11 10.44
C VAL A 55 -2.50 -0.47 11.38
N GLY A 56 -3.77 -0.40 10.97
CA GLY A 56 -4.88 -0.89 11.79
C GLY A 56 -5.14 -2.38 11.60
N TRP A 57 -5.55 -2.77 10.39
CA TRP A 57 -5.92 -4.15 10.07
C TRP A 57 -5.27 -4.55 8.76
N VAL A 58 -4.65 -5.73 8.73
CA VAL A 58 -4.05 -6.32 7.53
C VAL A 58 -4.67 -7.69 7.30
N GLN A 59 -5.06 -7.96 6.06
CA GLN A 59 -5.52 -9.24 5.59
C GLN A 59 -4.85 -9.58 4.26
N VAL A 60 -4.59 -10.86 4.03
CA VAL A 60 -3.82 -11.36 2.90
C VAL A 60 -4.61 -12.46 2.21
N ARG A 61 -4.57 -12.48 0.89
CA ARG A 61 -5.10 -13.57 0.06
C ARG A 61 -4.01 -13.93 -0.95
N ARG A 62 -3.73 -15.22 -1.06
CA ARG A 62 -2.83 -15.74 -2.10
C ARG A 62 -3.67 -16.50 -3.11
N GLU A 63 -3.54 -16.09 -4.36
CA GLU A 63 -4.19 -16.75 -5.48
C GLU A 63 -3.12 -17.04 -6.54
N ASN A 64 -2.77 -18.32 -6.69
CA ASN A 64 -1.65 -18.78 -7.51
C ASN A 64 -0.32 -18.11 -7.14
N LYS A 65 0.15 -17.19 -7.97
CA LYS A 65 1.45 -16.48 -7.86
C LYS A 65 1.29 -15.04 -7.35
N ILE A 66 0.05 -14.59 -7.16
CA ILE A 66 -0.27 -13.22 -6.76
C ILE A 66 -0.72 -13.23 -5.31
N CYS A 67 -0.02 -12.44 -4.50
CA CYS A 67 -0.37 -12.13 -3.13
C CYS A 67 -1.09 -10.77 -3.09
N THR A 68 -2.38 -10.79 -2.76
CA THR A 68 -3.19 -9.59 -2.54
C THR A 68 -3.23 -9.27 -1.07
N ILE A 69 -2.63 -8.15 -0.70
CA ILE A 69 -2.68 -7.57 0.65
C ILE A 69 -3.77 -6.52 0.67
N ARG A 70 -4.66 -6.56 1.66
CA ARG A 70 -5.53 -5.44 2.00
C ARG A 70 -5.21 -4.94 3.39
N ALA A 71 -5.01 -3.63 3.52
CA ALA A 71 -4.75 -3.03 4.80
C ALA A 71 -5.56 -1.75 5.03
N LYS A 72 -5.84 -1.43 6.29
CA LYS A 72 -6.38 -0.12 6.69
C LYS A 72 -5.26 0.71 7.31
N ILE A 73 -5.03 1.88 6.73
CA ILE A 73 -3.98 2.80 7.16
C ILE A 73 -4.62 4.08 7.69
N THR A 74 -4.15 4.52 8.84
CA THR A 74 -4.52 5.80 9.45
C THR A 74 -3.62 6.89 8.89
N PRO A 75 -4.15 7.95 8.24
CA PRO A 75 -3.32 8.96 7.60
C PRO A 75 -2.47 9.77 8.61
N GLU A 76 -1.18 9.94 8.29
CA GLU A 76 -0.15 10.64 9.09
C GLU A 76 -0.56 12.04 9.58
N HIS A 77 -1.37 12.76 8.80
CA HIS A 77 -1.62 14.19 9.03
C HIS A 77 -2.86 14.51 9.86
N ASN A 78 -3.65 13.52 10.29
CA ASN A 78 -4.74 13.79 11.24
C ASN A 78 -5.33 12.51 11.84
N VAL A 79 -5.09 12.28 13.12
CA VAL A 79 -5.64 11.14 13.89
C VAL A 79 -7.19 11.14 13.93
N ARG A 80 -7.83 12.24 13.52
CA ARG A 80 -9.30 12.38 13.42
C ARG A 80 -9.90 11.98 12.06
N LYS A 81 -9.10 11.66 11.03
CA LYS A 81 -9.63 11.25 9.71
C LYS A 81 -9.88 9.74 9.66
N LYS A 82 -10.92 9.34 8.90
CA LYS A 82 -11.26 7.94 8.64
C LYS A 82 -10.04 7.22 8.06
N GLN A 83 -9.78 6.01 8.55
CA GLN A 83 -8.79 5.10 7.98
C GLN A 83 -9.10 4.87 6.50
N TYR A 84 -8.08 4.94 5.65
CA TYR A 84 -8.22 4.60 4.24
C TYR A 84 -7.79 3.15 4.01
N GLY A 85 -8.47 2.49 3.08
CA GLY A 85 -8.11 1.14 2.66
C GLY A 85 -7.01 1.18 1.61
N ILE A 86 -6.10 0.23 1.65
CA ILE A 86 -5.18 -0.05 0.54
C ILE A 86 -5.35 -1.49 0.09
N ILE A 87 -5.16 -1.70 -1.20
CA ILE A 87 -5.03 -3.02 -1.81
C ILE A 87 -3.70 -3.02 -2.54
N CYS A 88 -2.82 -3.97 -2.22
CA CYS A 88 -1.53 -4.14 -2.86
C CYS A 88 -1.47 -5.55 -3.45
N ASN A 89 -1.17 -5.65 -4.75
CA ASN A 89 -1.01 -6.90 -5.45
C ASN A 89 0.48 -7.11 -5.75
N ILE A 90 1.03 -8.20 -5.24
CA ILE A 90 2.45 -8.54 -5.38
C ILE A 90 2.55 -9.87 -6.10
N ASN A 91 3.40 -9.93 -7.13
CA ASN A 91 3.76 -11.18 -7.77
C ASN A 91 4.97 -11.77 -7.01
N GLU A 92 4.74 -12.87 -6.29
CA GLU A 92 5.77 -13.51 -5.46
C GLU A 92 6.83 -14.24 -6.32
N GLU A 93 6.52 -14.63 -7.55
CA GLU A 93 7.46 -15.33 -8.45
C GLU A 93 8.40 -14.36 -9.18
N LEU A 94 7.84 -13.24 -9.65
CA LEU A 94 8.62 -12.20 -10.33
C LEU A 94 9.26 -11.20 -9.36
N GLU A 95 9.08 -11.39 -8.05
CA GLU A 95 9.45 -10.45 -7.00
C GLU A 95 9.13 -9.00 -7.43
N SER A 96 7.88 -8.75 -7.84
CA SER A 96 7.46 -7.43 -8.32
C SER A 96 6.12 -7.00 -7.75
N VAL A 97 6.01 -5.71 -7.43
CA VAL A 97 4.73 -5.10 -7.08
C VAL A 97 3.98 -4.85 -8.39
N VAL A 98 2.80 -5.44 -8.53
CA VAL A 98 1.99 -5.35 -9.74
C VAL A 98 1.14 -4.10 -9.69
N ASP A 99 0.47 -3.86 -8.56
CA ASP A 99 -0.48 -2.77 -8.43
C ASP A 99 -0.66 -2.36 -6.97
N VAL A 100 -0.92 -1.07 -6.75
CA VAL A 100 -1.21 -0.50 -5.43
C VAL A 100 -2.38 0.47 -5.57
N GLN A 101 -3.52 0.10 -5.02
CA GLN A 101 -4.75 0.89 -5.03
C GLN A 101 -5.07 1.44 -3.66
N CYS A 102 -5.52 2.68 -3.63
CA CYS A 102 -5.90 3.37 -2.41
C CYS A 102 -7.41 3.66 -2.45
N HIS A 103 -8.15 3.08 -1.52
CA HIS A 103 -9.58 3.26 -1.35
C HIS A 103 -9.84 4.21 -0.18
N ASP A 104 -10.78 5.15 -0.36
CA ASP A 104 -11.16 6.13 0.67
C ASP A 104 -10.06 7.11 1.10
N CYS A 105 -9.02 7.29 0.28
CA CYS A 105 -8.02 8.34 0.51
C CYS A 105 -8.44 9.67 -0.11
N ALA A 106 -8.14 10.78 0.59
CA ALA A 106 -8.38 12.14 0.09
C ALA A 106 -7.73 12.41 -1.29
N ALA A 107 -6.67 11.67 -1.63
CA ALA A 107 -6.02 11.73 -2.94
C ALA A 107 -6.83 11.04 -4.06
N SER A 108 -7.63 10.03 -3.74
CA SER A 108 -8.52 9.35 -4.71
C SER A 108 -9.68 10.25 -5.12
N SER A 109 -10.11 11.18 -4.26
CA SER A 109 -11.17 12.16 -4.56
C SER A 109 -10.71 13.35 -5.41
N GLY A 110 -9.43 13.44 -5.78
CA GLY A 110 -8.80 14.63 -6.37
C GLY A 110 -8.67 14.67 -7.89
N ILE A 111 -8.93 13.59 -8.62
CA ILE A 111 -8.90 13.60 -10.09
C ILE A 111 -10.33 13.41 -10.62
N LYS A 112 -11.12 14.49 -10.53
CA LYS A 112 -12.25 14.65 -11.45
C LYS A 112 -11.66 15.22 -12.73
N ASN A 113 -11.85 14.46 -13.82
CA ASN A 113 -11.52 14.78 -15.21
C ASN A 113 -11.49 16.30 -15.49
N ILE A 114 -10.37 16.78 -16.03
CA ILE A 114 -10.33 17.95 -16.93
C ILE A 114 -10.24 17.39 -18.34
#